data_AF-A0A3M2KBW3-F1
#
_entry.id   AF-A0A3M2KBW3-F1
#
_cell.length_a   1.000
_cell.length_b   1.000
_cell.length_c   1.000
_cell.angle_alpha   90.00
_cell.angle_beta   90.00
_cell.angle_gamma   90.00
#
_symmetry.space_group_name_H-M   'P 1'
#
loop_
_entity.id
_entity.type
_entity.pdbx_description
1 polymer ?
#
loop_
_entity_poly.entity_id
_entity_poly.type
_entity_poly.pdbx_seq_one_letter_code
_entity_poly.pdbx_strand_id
1 'polypeptide(L)'
;MRGKLFFVSPTGSGWEEGPYLRRHFLKLFRRKSGTVHLRPGAMPPEAVRRAVQQFGVGKVVEILRIGYDGTVDDIPIIVEIIDIGKEGFTGKVINVEREIIEGHSHKTLVYARRGGGVIEFRYDDGDIKEILESRDDEELAEARDVAALTEVLSALEVDDPVLVAYYDRKHRGTVNVEGRILSKEADGTTFTLRIEKINNIELEKKIEQRFNIERDLVIDISLV
;
A
#
# COMPACT_ATOMS: atom_id res chain seq x y z
N MET A 1 -101.35 18.94 -19.04
CA MET A 1 -101.59 17.53 -19.43
C MET A 1 -100.49 17.08 -20.37
N ARG A 2 -100.04 15.82 -20.25
CA ARG A 2 -99.06 15.07 -21.08
C ARG A 2 -97.59 15.50 -20.87
N GLY A 3 -96.62 14.63 -20.59
CA GLY A 3 -96.60 13.18 -20.39
C GLY A 3 -95.20 12.77 -19.91
N LYS A 4 -95.11 11.70 -19.11
CA LYS A 4 -93.85 11.03 -18.75
C LYS A 4 -93.36 10.20 -19.95
N LEU A 5 -92.05 10.13 -20.15
CA LEU A 5 -91.33 8.89 -20.47
C LEU A 5 -89.82 9.06 -20.27
N PHE A 6 -89.24 8.05 -19.62
CA PHE A 6 -87.84 7.85 -19.24
C PHE A 6 -87.04 7.19 -20.37
N PHE A 7 -85.76 6.91 -20.05
CA PHE A 7 -84.76 6.06 -20.73
C PHE A 7 -83.79 6.85 -21.64
N VAL A 8 -82.47 6.64 -21.67
CA VAL A 8 -81.56 5.54 -21.30
C VAL A 8 -80.18 6.16 -21.01
N SER A 9 -79.38 5.60 -20.10
CA SER A 9 -77.91 5.68 -20.23
C SER A 9 -77.40 4.35 -20.81
N PRO A 10 -76.56 4.39 -21.84
CA PRO A 10 -75.59 3.33 -22.05
C PRO A 10 -74.17 3.91 -22.11
N THR A 11 -73.38 3.50 -21.13
CA THR A 11 -72.00 3.01 -21.29
C THR A 11 -71.33 3.28 -22.64
N GLY A 12 -70.37 4.19 -22.63
CA GLY A 12 -69.42 4.42 -23.70
C GLY A 12 -68.11 4.92 -23.11
N SER A 13 -67.18 3.99 -22.94
CA SER A 13 -65.79 4.16 -22.53
C SER A 13 -65.04 5.16 -23.42
N GLY A 14 -64.42 6.15 -22.80
CA GLY A 14 -63.54 7.11 -23.45
C GLY A 14 -63.20 8.24 -22.50
N TRP A 15 -62.45 7.95 -21.43
CA TRP A 15 -61.89 9.02 -20.60
C TRP A 15 -60.77 9.68 -21.38
N GLU A 16 -61.08 10.84 -21.98
CA GLU A 16 -60.09 11.77 -22.51
C GLU A 16 -59.17 12.22 -21.37
N GLU A 17 -57.88 11.99 -21.58
CA GLU A 17 -56.79 12.38 -20.68
C GLU A 17 -56.68 13.91 -20.63
N GLY A 18 -57.07 14.50 -19.50
CA GLY A 18 -56.73 15.88 -19.19
C GLY A 18 -55.21 16.07 -19.10
N PRO A 19 -54.65 17.23 -19.49
CA PRO A 19 -53.22 17.37 -19.69
C PRO A 19 -52.49 17.28 -18.34
N TYR A 20 -51.69 16.23 -18.20
CA TYR A 20 -50.71 16.08 -17.13
C TYR A 20 -49.77 17.29 -17.14
N LEU A 21 -49.94 18.19 -16.16
CA LEU A 21 -48.95 19.19 -15.77
C LEU A 21 -47.68 18.45 -15.32
N ARG A 22 -46.82 18.14 -16.29
CA ARG A 22 -45.43 17.72 -16.05
C ARG A 22 -44.73 18.87 -15.33
N ARG A 23 -44.68 18.77 -14.00
CA ARG A 23 -43.79 19.61 -13.19
C ARG A 23 -42.36 19.26 -13.57
N HIS A 24 -41.80 20.05 -14.48
CA HIS A 24 -40.38 20.11 -14.73
C HIS A 24 -39.68 20.61 -13.45
N PHE A 25 -39.35 19.71 -12.54
CA PHE A 25 -38.30 19.97 -11.56
C PHE A 25 -36.99 20.09 -12.34
N LEU A 26 -36.67 21.32 -12.74
CA LEU A 26 -35.35 21.74 -13.15
C LEU A 26 -34.38 21.32 -12.03
N LYS A 27 -33.72 20.18 -12.22
CA LYS A 27 -32.54 19.76 -11.47
C LYS A 27 -31.41 20.74 -11.79
N LEU A 28 -31.49 21.94 -11.23
CA LEU A 28 -30.47 22.98 -11.33
C LEU A 28 -29.47 22.92 -10.17
N PHE A 29 -29.26 21.72 -9.61
CA PHE A 29 -28.11 21.41 -8.79
C PHE A 29 -27.14 20.59 -9.63
N ARG A 30 -26.54 21.24 -10.65
CA ARG A 30 -25.18 20.88 -11.04
C ARG A 30 -24.36 21.15 -9.79
N ARG A 31 -24.08 20.11 -9.00
CA ARG A 31 -22.97 20.15 -8.04
C ARG A 31 -21.81 20.72 -8.84
N LYS A 32 -21.31 21.91 -8.46
CA LYS A 32 -20.00 22.33 -8.93
C LYS A 32 -19.11 21.16 -8.56
N SER A 33 -18.63 20.41 -9.56
CA SER A 33 -17.47 19.55 -9.38
C SER A 33 -16.48 20.45 -8.66
N GLY A 34 -16.18 20.16 -7.39
CA GLY A 34 -15.15 20.88 -6.68
C GLY A 34 -13.93 20.86 -7.60
N THR A 35 -13.43 22.04 -7.95
CA THR A 35 -12.23 22.12 -8.76
C THR A 35 -11.13 21.50 -7.91
N VAL A 36 -10.71 20.29 -8.26
CA VAL A 36 -9.63 19.62 -7.55
C VAL A 36 -8.40 20.50 -7.69
N HIS A 37 -7.85 20.93 -6.56
CA HIS A 37 -6.67 21.76 -6.53
C HIS A 37 -5.45 20.88 -6.78
N LEU A 38 -5.16 20.64 -8.06
CA LEU A 38 -3.97 19.91 -8.47
C LEU A 38 -2.73 20.78 -8.27
N ARG A 39 -1.74 20.23 -7.58
CA ARG A 39 -0.40 20.82 -7.55
C ARG A 39 0.24 20.66 -8.93
N PRO A 40 1.08 21.61 -9.38
CA PRO A 40 1.78 21.49 -10.65
C PRO A 40 2.56 20.17 -10.73
N GLY A 41 2.26 19.35 -11.74
CA GLY A 41 2.89 18.03 -11.91
C GLY A 41 2.19 16.87 -11.21
N ALA A 42 1.13 17.11 -10.43
CA ALA A 42 0.35 16.05 -9.80
C ALA A 42 -0.52 15.31 -10.84
N MET A 43 -0.70 14.00 -10.62
CA MET A 43 -1.62 13.19 -11.40
C MET A 43 -3.06 13.68 -11.22
N PRO A 44 -3.87 13.70 -12.28
CA PRO A 44 -5.31 13.87 -12.15
C PRO A 44 -5.94 12.74 -11.31
N PRO A 45 -7.07 12.98 -10.61
CA PRO A 45 -7.74 11.98 -9.76
C PRO A 45 -8.05 10.68 -10.50
N GLU A 46 -8.53 10.78 -11.75
CA GLU A 46 -8.86 9.63 -12.59
C GLU A 46 -7.62 8.85 -13.04
N ALA A 47 -6.44 9.48 -13.09
CA ALA A 47 -5.19 8.80 -13.38
C ALA A 47 -4.70 8.03 -12.15
N VAL A 48 -4.73 8.64 -10.96
CA VAL A 48 -4.42 7.98 -9.68
C VAL A 48 -5.33 6.76 -9.49
N ARG A 49 -6.64 6.94 -9.67
CA ARG A 49 -7.62 5.86 -9.55
C ARG A 49 -7.33 4.71 -10.50
N ARG A 50 -7.05 5.00 -11.77
CA ARG A 50 -6.71 3.96 -12.76
C ARG A 50 -5.43 3.22 -12.41
N ALA A 51 -4.38 3.92 -11.98
CA ALA A 51 -3.13 3.30 -11.58
C ALA A 51 -3.33 2.33 -10.40
N VAL A 52 -3.98 2.80 -9.32
CA VAL A 52 -4.27 1.97 -8.13
C VAL A 52 -5.17 0.79 -8.46
N GLN A 53 -6.18 0.97 -9.33
CA GLN A 53 -7.04 -0.12 -9.79
C GLN A 53 -6.31 -1.13 -10.67
N GLN A 54 -5.34 -0.68 -11.46
CA GLN A 54 -4.51 -1.54 -12.30
C GLN A 54 -3.57 -2.42 -11.45
N PHE A 55 -2.99 -1.87 -10.39
CA PHE A 55 -2.18 -2.64 -9.44
C PHE A 55 -3.06 -3.59 -8.61
N GLY A 56 -4.11 -3.07 -7.99
CA GLY A 56 -5.04 -3.84 -7.17
C GLY A 56 -4.62 -4.01 -5.71
N VAL A 57 -5.52 -4.58 -4.92
CA VAL A 57 -5.32 -4.84 -3.48
C VAL A 57 -4.25 -5.93 -3.29
N GLY A 58 -3.39 -5.74 -2.29
CA GLY A 58 -2.25 -6.60 -1.94
C GLY A 58 -0.96 -6.25 -2.68
N LYS A 59 -0.99 -5.29 -3.62
CA LYS A 59 0.21 -4.81 -4.29
C LYS A 59 0.92 -3.74 -3.48
N VAL A 60 2.25 -3.79 -3.53
CA VAL A 60 3.12 -2.79 -2.94
C VAL A 60 3.42 -1.75 -4.00
N VAL A 61 3.20 -0.48 -3.64
CA VAL A 61 3.44 0.65 -4.52
C VAL A 61 4.24 1.72 -3.82
N GLU A 62 5.07 2.40 -4.61
CA GLU A 62 5.76 3.62 -4.22
C GLU A 62 4.93 4.82 -4.64
N ILE A 63 4.65 5.71 -3.70
CA ILE A 63 3.86 6.91 -3.94
C ILE A 63 4.79 8.12 -3.82
N LEU A 64 5.06 8.75 -4.96
CA LEU A 64 5.77 10.02 -5.03
C LEU A 64 4.75 11.15 -4.84
N ARG A 65 4.98 12.01 -3.85
CA ARG A 65 4.12 13.15 -3.56
C ARG A 65 4.79 14.47 -3.93
N ILE A 66 3.97 15.49 -4.08
CA ILE A 66 4.38 16.87 -4.28
C ILE A 66 4.10 17.60 -2.99
N GLY A 67 5.11 18.18 -2.36
CA GLY A 67 5.02 19.02 -1.18
C GLY A 67 4.16 20.27 -1.40
N TYR A 68 3.82 20.96 -0.32
CA TYR A 68 2.97 22.16 -0.39
C TYR A 68 3.66 23.33 -1.11
N ASP A 69 4.99 23.33 -1.15
CA ASP A 69 5.82 24.28 -1.87
C ASP A 69 5.96 23.94 -3.37
N GLY A 70 5.37 22.82 -3.82
CA GLY A 70 5.43 22.36 -5.20
C GLY A 70 6.69 21.54 -5.53
N THR A 71 7.55 21.28 -4.55
CA THR A 71 8.68 20.35 -4.71
C THR A 71 8.19 18.91 -4.68
N VAL A 72 8.94 18.00 -5.29
CA VAL A 72 8.64 16.57 -5.20
C VAL A 72 9.30 16.07 -3.94
N ASP A 73 8.55 15.34 -3.11
CA ASP A 73 9.11 14.74 -1.91
C ASP A 73 10.22 13.77 -2.33
N ASP A 74 11.42 13.95 -1.76
CA ASP A 74 12.61 13.18 -2.14
C ASP A 74 12.53 11.70 -1.74
N ILE A 75 11.67 11.37 -0.78
CA ILE A 75 11.49 10.01 -0.26
C ILE A 75 10.05 9.55 -0.59
N PRO A 76 9.87 8.51 -1.44
CA PRO A 76 8.55 7.99 -1.74
C PRO A 76 7.93 7.27 -0.53
N ILE A 77 6.60 7.31 -0.45
CA ILE A 77 5.87 6.55 0.58
C ILE A 77 5.58 5.16 0.01
N ILE A 78 6.16 4.13 0.62
CA ILE A 78 5.95 2.73 0.22
C ILE A 78 4.77 2.14 1.00
N VAL A 79 3.73 1.72 0.29
CA VAL A 79 2.52 1.15 0.90
C VAL A 79 2.04 -0.11 0.19
N GLU A 80 1.49 -1.05 0.96
CA GLU A 80 0.65 -2.13 0.45
C GLU A 80 -0.79 -1.63 0.33
N ILE A 81 -1.38 -1.70 -0.87
CA ILE A 81 -2.78 -1.31 -1.07
C ILE A 81 -3.66 -2.33 -0.35
N ILE A 82 -4.39 -1.92 0.68
CA ILE A 82 -5.27 -2.82 1.46
C ILE A 82 -6.76 -2.63 1.13
N ASP A 83 -7.15 -1.47 0.60
CA ASP A 83 -8.53 -1.21 0.15
C ASP A 83 -8.56 -0.16 -0.97
N ILE A 84 -9.53 -0.27 -1.88
CA ILE A 84 -9.74 0.68 -2.99
C ILE A 84 -11.20 1.10 -2.99
N GLY A 85 -11.46 2.32 -2.52
CA GLY A 85 -12.78 2.91 -2.43
C GLY A 85 -13.17 3.77 -3.64
N LYS A 86 -14.32 4.44 -3.51
CA LYS A 86 -14.79 5.39 -4.53
C LYS A 86 -14.11 6.76 -4.42
N GLU A 87 -13.72 7.15 -3.22
CA GLU A 87 -13.17 8.48 -2.91
C GLU A 87 -11.65 8.47 -2.76
N GLY A 88 -11.05 7.29 -2.63
CA GLY A 88 -9.62 7.10 -2.39
C GLY A 88 -9.25 5.63 -2.26
N PHE A 89 -8.04 5.37 -1.79
CA PHE A 89 -7.55 4.03 -1.46
C PHE A 89 -6.77 4.07 -0.15
N THR A 90 -6.66 2.92 0.49
CA THR A 90 -5.98 2.78 1.78
C THR A 90 -4.71 1.95 1.58
N GLY A 91 -3.60 2.47 2.07
CA GLY A 91 -2.29 1.82 2.03
C GLY A 91 -1.76 1.52 3.43
N LYS A 92 -1.27 0.30 3.66
CA LYS A 92 -0.49 -0.04 4.86
C LYS A 92 0.98 0.28 4.60
N VAL A 93 1.58 1.13 5.41
CA VAL A 93 2.98 1.55 5.27
C VAL A 93 3.91 0.37 5.50
N ILE A 94 4.79 0.13 4.54
CA ILE A 94 5.74 -0.99 4.55
C ILE A 94 7.10 -0.57 5.08
N ASN A 95 7.65 0.55 4.61
CA ASN A 95 8.97 0.98 5.03
C ASN A 95 9.04 2.51 5.05
N VAL A 96 9.25 3.04 6.24
CA VAL A 96 9.78 4.38 6.45
C VAL A 96 10.95 4.13 7.39
N GLU A 97 12.17 4.25 6.87
CA GLU A 97 13.34 4.37 7.72
C GLU A 97 13.00 5.38 8.83
N ARG A 98 13.25 4.98 10.08
CA ARG A 98 12.74 5.62 11.31
C ARG A 98 13.32 7.02 11.59
N GLU A 99 13.71 7.76 10.56
CA GLU A 99 14.27 9.12 10.64
C GLU A 99 13.26 10.24 10.32
N ILE A 100 11.95 9.98 10.25
CA ILE A 100 10.96 11.06 10.41
C ILE A 100 10.85 11.40 11.91
N ILE A 101 11.95 11.90 12.48
CA ILE A 101 11.95 12.63 13.74
C ILE A 101 11.46 14.04 13.43
N GLU A 102 10.20 14.29 13.81
CA GLU A 102 9.76 15.57 14.38
C GLU A 102 10.10 16.86 13.60
N GLY A 103 9.82 16.90 12.30
CA GLY A 103 9.73 18.15 11.56
C GLY A 103 8.33 18.78 11.67
N HIS A 104 8.08 19.61 12.67
CA HIS A 104 6.84 20.37 12.83
C HIS A 104 6.46 21.16 11.56
N SER A 105 5.32 20.86 10.95
CA SER A 105 4.48 21.90 10.35
C SER A 105 3.01 21.48 10.31
N HIS A 106 2.15 22.41 10.75
CA HIS A 106 0.75 22.19 11.06
C HIS A 106 -0.14 21.93 9.83
N LYS A 107 -0.66 20.70 9.69
CA LYS A 107 -2.08 20.35 9.52
C LYS A 107 -2.16 18.89 9.06
N THR A 108 -3.10 18.15 9.65
CA THR A 108 -3.33 16.70 9.52
C THR A 108 -2.25 15.84 10.18
N LEU A 109 -2.37 15.70 11.51
CA LEU A 109 -1.65 14.69 12.30
C LEU A 109 -2.19 13.29 11.91
N VAL A 110 -1.38 12.49 11.21
CA VAL A 110 -1.57 11.04 11.12
C VAL A 110 -0.75 10.40 12.24
N TYR A 111 -1.45 9.76 13.18
CA TYR A 111 -0.86 9.10 14.35
C TYR A 111 -0.18 7.79 13.91
N ALA A 112 1.15 7.73 13.92
CA ALA A 112 1.89 6.46 13.79
C ALA A 112 2.28 5.94 15.18
N ARG A 113 1.36 5.25 15.85
CA ARG A 113 1.62 4.60 17.14
C ARG A 113 2.10 3.16 16.87
N ARG A 114 3.43 2.94 16.92
CA ARG A 114 4.11 1.62 16.93
C ARG A 114 3.86 0.73 15.69
N GLY A 115 4.75 0.80 14.70
CA GLY A 115 4.91 -0.20 13.63
C GLY A 115 3.78 -0.24 12.59
N GLY A 116 4.09 0.06 11.33
CA GLY A 116 3.16 -0.11 10.19
C GLY A 116 1.85 0.66 10.32
N GLY A 117 1.89 1.98 10.07
CA GLY A 117 0.68 2.81 10.02
C GLY A 117 -0.17 2.51 8.78
N VAL A 118 -1.43 2.92 8.81
CA VAL A 118 -2.33 2.91 7.65
C VAL A 118 -2.54 4.35 7.20
N ILE A 119 -2.38 4.61 5.91
CA ILE A 119 -2.59 5.92 5.29
C ILE A 119 -3.76 5.82 4.32
N GLU A 120 -4.69 6.76 4.41
CA GLU A 120 -5.75 6.95 3.42
C GLU A 120 -5.31 8.01 2.42
N PHE A 121 -5.37 7.68 1.13
CA PHE A 121 -5.05 8.57 0.02
C PHE A 121 -6.33 8.92 -0.72
N ARG A 122 -6.72 10.19 -0.74
CA ARG A 122 -7.90 10.60 -1.48
C ARG A 122 -7.53 10.95 -2.91
N TYR A 123 -8.39 10.59 -3.86
CA TYR A 123 -8.14 10.92 -5.26
C TYR A 123 -8.15 12.43 -5.54
N ASP A 124 -8.82 13.21 -4.68
CA ASP A 124 -8.95 14.66 -4.79
C ASP A 124 -7.92 15.48 -3.99
N ASP A 125 -6.95 14.83 -3.33
CA ASP A 125 -5.90 15.54 -2.58
C ASP A 125 -4.94 16.33 -3.51
N GLY A 126 -4.80 15.88 -4.75
CA GLY A 126 -4.08 16.60 -5.81
C GLY A 126 -2.58 16.75 -5.57
N ASP A 127 -2.00 15.84 -4.80
CA ASP A 127 -0.61 15.87 -4.33
C ASP A 127 0.21 14.63 -4.73
N ILE A 128 -0.41 13.61 -5.34
CA ILE A 128 0.29 12.44 -5.86
C ILE A 128 0.87 12.78 -7.23
N LYS A 129 2.19 12.71 -7.37
CA LYS A 129 2.90 12.87 -8.64
C LYS A 129 2.90 11.60 -9.47
N GLU A 130 3.13 10.46 -8.82
CA GLU A 130 3.33 9.18 -9.49
C GLU A 130 3.09 8.01 -8.52
N ILE A 131 2.64 6.88 -9.08
CA ILE A 131 2.49 5.61 -8.36
C ILE A 131 3.19 4.53 -9.18
N LEU A 132 4.19 3.91 -8.59
CA LEU A 132 5.00 2.85 -9.20
C LEU A 132 4.77 1.53 -8.46
N GLU A 133 4.82 0.39 -9.15
CA GLU A 133 4.90 -0.91 -8.48
C GLU A 133 6.29 -1.04 -7.85
N SER A 134 6.35 -1.29 -6.54
CA SER A 134 7.62 -1.49 -5.84
C SER A 134 8.30 -2.74 -6.36
N ARG A 135 9.60 -2.62 -6.64
CA ARG A 135 10.46 -3.70 -7.12
C ARG A 135 11.50 -4.11 -6.09
N ASP A 136 11.30 -3.77 -4.82
CA ASP A 136 12.29 -3.96 -3.74
C ASP A 136 12.88 -5.39 -3.72
N ASP A 137 12.07 -6.43 -3.94
CA ASP A 137 12.55 -7.81 -3.98
C ASP A 137 13.48 -8.10 -5.17
N GLU A 138 13.19 -7.53 -6.35
CA GLU A 138 13.97 -7.70 -7.58
C GLU A 138 15.25 -6.83 -7.52
N GLU A 139 15.13 -5.58 -7.07
CA GLU A 139 16.26 -4.68 -6.90
C GLU A 139 17.22 -5.16 -5.81
N LEU A 140 16.69 -5.64 -4.67
CA LEU A 140 17.51 -6.31 -3.66
C LEU A 140 18.12 -7.60 -4.18
N ALA A 141 17.41 -8.38 -4.99
CA ALA A 141 18.00 -9.58 -5.58
C ALA A 141 19.18 -9.24 -6.52
N GLU A 142 19.08 -8.16 -7.29
CA GLU A 142 20.11 -7.69 -8.22
C GLU A 142 21.28 -6.97 -7.54
N ALA A 143 21.03 -6.24 -6.46
CA ALA A 143 22.06 -5.47 -5.75
C ALA A 143 22.95 -6.34 -4.83
N ARG A 144 22.52 -7.55 -4.49
CA ARG A 144 23.24 -8.44 -3.57
C ARG A 144 24.39 -9.15 -4.27
N ASP A 145 25.57 -9.11 -3.64
CA ASP A 145 26.70 -9.93 -4.06
C ASP A 145 26.64 -11.31 -3.39
N VAL A 146 25.89 -12.22 -4.03
CA VAL A 146 25.76 -13.61 -3.56
C VAL A 146 27.12 -14.33 -3.49
N ALA A 147 28.06 -13.99 -4.38
CA ALA A 147 29.39 -14.58 -4.38
C ALA A 147 30.17 -14.16 -3.14
N ALA A 148 30.14 -12.87 -2.77
CA ALA A 148 30.74 -12.38 -1.55
C ALA A 148 30.11 -13.01 -0.29
N LEU A 149 28.78 -13.14 -0.24
CA LEU A 149 28.09 -13.78 0.90
C LEU A 149 28.46 -15.26 1.04
N THR A 150 28.62 -15.96 -0.09
CA THR A 150 29.08 -17.35 -0.12
C THR A 150 30.52 -17.47 0.37
N GLU A 151 31.39 -16.54 -0.02
CA GLU A 151 32.77 -16.49 0.46
C GLU A 151 32.83 -16.27 1.97
N VAL A 152 32.09 -15.29 2.49
CA VAL A 152 31.98 -15.04 3.94
C VAL A 152 31.47 -16.29 4.65
N LEU A 153 30.37 -16.88 4.20
CA LEU A 153 29.83 -18.10 4.80
C LEU A 153 30.81 -19.27 4.77
N SER A 154 31.63 -19.38 3.73
CA SER A 154 32.66 -20.42 3.62
C SER A 154 33.74 -20.27 4.69
N ALA A 155 34.09 -19.02 5.04
CA ALA A 155 35.13 -18.69 6.02
C ALA A 155 34.68 -18.88 7.48
N LEU A 156 33.38 -18.83 7.76
CA LEU A 156 32.84 -18.96 9.13
C LEU A 156 32.91 -20.41 9.64
N GLU A 157 33.16 -20.60 10.93
CA GLU A 157 33.14 -21.92 11.57
C GLU A 157 31.79 -22.22 12.23
N VAL A 158 31.56 -23.50 12.55
CA VAL A 158 30.42 -23.89 13.39
C VAL A 158 30.62 -23.31 14.78
N ASP A 159 29.54 -22.82 15.38
CA ASP A 159 29.46 -22.07 16.64
C ASP A 159 29.89 -20.60 16.58
N ASP A 160 30.35 -20.10 15.41
CA ASP A 160 30.67 -18.68 15.25
C ASP A 160 29.45 -17.78 15.50
N PRO A 161 29.61 -16.71 16.30
CA PRO A 161 28.57 -15.71 16.51
C PRO A 161 28.45 -14.81 15.28
N VAL A 162 27.25 -14.72 14.72
CA VAL A 162 27.01 -13.99 13.47
C VAL A 162 25.77 -13.13 13.56
N LEU A 163 25.80 -12.03 12.82
CA LEU A 163 24.69 -11.17 12.48
C LEU A 163 24.34 -11.45 11.02
N VAL A 164 23.06 -11.79 10.78
CA VAL A 164 22.53 -12.01 9.43
C VAL A 164 21.40 -11.03 9.19
N ALA A 165 21.54 -10.22 8.14
CA ALA A 165 20.48 -9.37 7.62
C ALA A 165 19.82 -10.08 6.44
N TYR A 166 18.50 -10.26 6.48
CA TYR A 166 17.74 -10.82 5.36
C TYR A 166 16.44 -10.05 5.15
N TYR A 167 15.92 -10.08 3.93
CA TYR A 167 14.66 -9.44 3.62
C TYR A 167 13.47 -10.37 3.90
N ASP A 168 12.63 -10.01 4.85
CA ASP A 168 11.39 -10.74 5.13
C ASP A 168 10.31 -10.33 4.13
N ARG A 169 10.02 -11.21 3.16
CA ARG A 169 8.97 -10.98 2.15
C ARG A 169 7.56 -10.83 2.74
N LYS A 170 7.29 -11.40 3.91
CA LYS A 170 5.97 -11.33 4.56
C LYS A 170 5.75 -9.99 5.24
N HIS A 171 6.81 -9.45 5.85
CA HIS A 171 6.76 -8.19 6.57
C HIS A 171 7.39 -7.02 5.79
N ARG A 172 7.91 -7.31 4.60
CA ARG A 172 8.44 -6.38 3.59
C ARG A 172 9.47 -5.42 4.18
N GLY A 173 10.50 -5.99 4.79
CA GLY A 173 11.57 -5.22 5.40
C GLY A 173 12.75 -6.07 5.80
N THR A 174 13.87 -5.41 6.07
CA THR A 174 15.08 -6.09 6.53
C THR A 174 14.94 -6.52 7.99
N VAL A 175 15.19 -7.80 8.24
CA VAL A 175 15.24 -8.38 9.57
C VAL A 175 16.68 -8.73 9.87
N ASN A 176 17.14 -8.26 11.02
CA ASN A 176 18.47 -8.57 11.55
C ASN A 176 18.33 -9.67 12.59
N VAL A 177 19.04 -10.77 12.43
CA VAL A 177 19.08 -11.87 13.40
C VAL A 177 20.51 -12.08 13.87
N GLU A 178 20.69 -12.19 15.18
CA GLU A 178 21.96 -12.57 15.79
C GLU A 178 21.84 -13.99 16.33
N GLY A 179 22.87 -14.79 16.10
CA GLY A 179 22.88 -16.18 16.54
C GLY A 179 24.21 -16.85 16.30
N ARG A 180 24.21 -18.19 16.42
CA ARG A 180 25.37 -19.02 16.15
C ARG A 180 25.13 -19.97 14.99
N ILE A 181 26.16 -20.18 14.17
CA ILE A 181 26.10 -21.18 13.09
C ILE A 181 26.04 -22.58 13.71
N LEU A 182 24.97 -23.32 13.42
CA LEU A 182 24.83 -24.72 13.83
C LEU A 182 25.38 -25.67 12.78
N SER A 183 25.14 -25.35 11.50
CA SER A 183 25.58 -26.18 10.39
C SER A 183 25.65 -25.39 9.09
N LYS A 184 26.47 -25.87 8.16
CA LYS A 184 26.57 -25.40 6.77
C LYS A 184 26.41 -26.59 5.85
N GLU A 185 25.65 -26.42 4.77
CA GLU A 185 25.48 -27.44 3.75
C GLU A 185 26.63 -27.38 2.74
N ALA A 186 26.85 -28.48 2.03
CA ALA A 186 27.92 -28.58 1.02
C ALA A 186 27.69 -27.69 -0.23
N ASP A 187 26.47 -27.16 -0.39
CA ASP A 187 26.12 -26.24 -1.47
C ASP A 187 26.71 -24.83 -1.30
N GLY A 188 27.29 -24.52 -0.13
CA GLY A 188 27.89 -23.23 0.18
C GLY A 188 26.90 -22.07 0.35
N THR A 189 25.60 -22.30 0.13
CA THR A 189 24.57 -21.24 0.17
C THR A 189 23.55 -21.46 1.27
N THR A 190 23.51 -22.66 1.85
CA THR A 190 22.55 -23.03 2.87
C THR A 190 23.23 -23.27 4.21
N PHE A 191 22.67 -22.69 5.27
CA PHE A 191 23.19 -22.81 6.63
C PHE A 191 22.06 -22.76 7.66
N THR A 192 22.31 -23.27 8.86
CA THR A 192 21.35 -23.24 9.96
C THR A 192 21.89 -22.36 11.08
N LEU A 193 21.07 -21.42 11.54
CA LEU A 193 21.37 -20.58 12.69
C LEU A 193 20.54 -20.97 13.89
N ARG A 194 21.19 -20.93 15.06
CA ARG A 194 20.51 -20.79 16.34
C ARG A 194 20.34 -19.32 16.64
N ILE A 195 19.18 -18.78 16.34
CA ILE A 195 18.84 -17.37 16.56
C ILE A 195 18.63 -17.12 18.05
N GLU A 196 19.35 -16.14 18.57
CA GLU A 196 19.32 -15.69 19.95
C GLU A 196 18.70 -14.30 20.08
N LYS A 197 18.87 -13.44 19.06
CA LYS A 197 18.22 -12.12 19.00
C LYS A 197 17.62 -11.83 17.64
N ILE A 198 16.55 -11.04 17.63
CA ILE A 198 15.96 -10.48 16.42
C ILE A 198 15.85 -8.96 16.62
N ASN A 199 16.43 -8.17 15.71
CA ASN A 199 16.45 -6.71 15.76
C ASN A 199 16.88 -6.17 17.15
N ASN A 200 17.98 -6.71 17.68
CA ASN A 200 18.55 -6.40 19.01
C ASN A 200 17.67 -6.81 20.21
N ILE A 201 16.58 -7.53 20.00
CA ILE A 201 15.71 -8.04 21.07
C ILE A 201 16.09 -9.50 21.33
N GLU A 202 16.50 -9.80 22.56
CA GLU A 202 16.82 -11.16 22.98
C GLU A 202 15.57 -12.04 23.09
N LEU A 203 15.66 -13.25 22.55
CA LEU A 203 14.55 -14.20 22.53
C LEU A 203 14.56 -15.06 23.80
N GLU A 204 13.42 -15.13 24.48
CA GLU A 204 13.24 -16.05 25.62
C GLU A 204 13.43 -17.52 25.22
N LYS A 205 13.08 -17.86 23.97
CA LYS A 205 13.28 -19.18 23.38
C LYS A 205 14.05 -19.05 22.09
N LYS A 206 15.26 -19.64 22.08
CA LYS A 206 16.11 -19.71 20.88
C LYS A 206 15.42 -20.48 19.76
N ILE A 207 15.54 -19.96 18.54
CA ILE A 207 14.90 -20.51 17.35
C ILE A 207 16.00 -21.11 16.47
N GLU A 208 15.78 -22.31 15.96
CA GLU A 208 16.64 -22.87 14.92
C GLU A 208 16.00 -22.61 13.57
N GLN A 209 16.71 -21.93 12.69
CA GLN A 209 16.22 -21.57 11.38
C GLN A 209 17.26 -21.87 10.31
N ARG A 210 16.82 -22.57 9.26
CA ARG A 210 17.60 -22.84 8.06
C ARG A 210 17.42 -21.68 7.09
N PHE A 211 18.53 -21.12 6.63
CA PHE A 211 18.62 -20.06 5.64
C PHE A 211 19.26 -20.58 4.36
N ASN A 212 18.82 -20.06 3.22
CA ASN A 212 19.47 -20.14 1.94
C ASN A 212 19.69 -18.72 1.42
N ILE A 213 20.95 -18.37 1.10
CA ILE A 213 21.37 -16.99 0.75
C ILE A 213 20.49 -16.39 -0.37
N GLU A 214 20.24 -17.16 -1.42
CA GLU A 214 19.47 -16.70 -2.58
C GLU A 214 17.98 -16.64 -2.28
N ARG A 215 17.40 -17.78 -1.88
CA ARG A 215 15.96 -17.95 -1.72
C ARG A 215 15.40 -17.05 -0.61
N ASP A 216 16.11 -16.98 0.50
CA ASP A 216 15.66 -16.27 1.70
C ASP A 216 16.12 -14.81 1.70
N LEU A 217 16.62 -14.32 0.55
CA LEU A 217 17.04 -12.94 0.32
C LEU A 217 17.99 -12.41 1.41
N VAL A 218 19.02 -13.19 1.75
CA VAL A 218 20.07 -12.76 2.69
C VAL A 218 20.88 -11.63 2.07
N ILE A 219 20.93 -10.49 2.76
CA ILE A 219 21.55 -9.25 2.32
C ILE A 219 23.01 -9.17 2.80
N ASP A 220 23.24 -9.52 4.07
CA ASP A 220 24.56 -9.42 4.69
C ASP A 220 24.75 -10.50 5.76
N ILE A 221 26.01 -10.91 5.94
CA ILE A 221 26.46 -11.85 6.97
C ILE A 221 27.75 -11.27 7.57
N SER A 222 27.78 -11.04 8.87
CA SER A 222 28.95 -10.53 9.59
C SER A 222 29.19 -11.25 10.91
N LEU A 223 30.44 -11.29 11.37
CA LEU A 223 30.79 -11.78 12.72
C LEU A 223 30.42 -10.73 13.78
N VAL A 224 30.04 -11.21 14.97
CA VAL A 224 29.68 -10.38 16.15
C VAL A 224 30.72 -10.49 17.25
#